data_AF-A0A2E9L0C0-F1
#
_entry.id   AF-A0A2E9L0C0-F1
#
_cell.length_a   1.000
_cell.length_b   1.000
_cell.length_c   1.000
_cell.angle_alpha   90.00
_cell.angle_beta   90.00
_cell.angle_gamma   90.00
#
_symmetry.space_group_name_H-M   'P 1'
#
loop_
_entity.id
_entity.type
_entity.pdbx_description
1 polymer ?
#
loop_
_entity_poly.entity_id
_entity_poly.type
_entity_poly.pdbx_seq_one_letter_code
_entity_poly.pdbx_strand_id
1 'polypeptide(L)'
;MISNQVYWNLIVVFTLLGTNEIVAFDKGHLEIFKKDKICEECGLTKAKLSKMELQGSNLRGSNLFRANFYKSDLTGANLSETNLGRSNMKRTNLQGVNLKGADLTRADLREAVLFEANLTGALLEDTKLIGTALKGAVWTNGQICKEGSLGKCIQ
;
A
#
# COMPACT_ATOMS: atom_id res chain seq x y z
N MET A 1 31.78 0.77 2.77
CA MET A 1 30.88 0.51 3.92
C MET A 1 30.64 1.82 4.63
N ILE A 2 29.57 2.53 4.30
CA ILE A 2 29.16 3.75 5.00
C ILE A 2 28.01 3.31 5.91
N SER A 3 28.10 3.64 7.20
CA SER A 3 27.25 3.06 8.24
C SER A 3 25.81 3.58 8.14
N ASN A 4 24.88 2.67 8.45
CA ASN A 4 23.43 2.88 8.45
C ASN A 4 22.93 3.93 9.47
N GLN A 5 23.86 4.62 10.15
CA GLN A 5 23.59 5.61 11.20
C GLN A 5 23.60 7.06 10.68
N VAL A 6 24.18 7.31 9.50
CA VAL A 6 24.25 8.68 8.95
C VAL A 6 22.94 9.10 8.28
N TYR A 7 22.16 8.16 7.73
CA TYR A 7 20.87 8.46 7.09
C TYR A 7 19.76 8.85 8.08
N TRP A 8 19.84 8.40 9.34
CA TRP A 8 18.85 8.75 10.36
C TRP A 8 19.06 10.15 10.97
N ASN A 9 20.27 10.70 10.93
CA ASN A 9 20.58 11.99 11.55
C ASN A 9 20.15 13.23 10.73
N LEU A 10 19.54 13.04 9.56
CA LEU A 10 18.97 14.14 8.75
C LEU A 10 17.44 14.21 8.77
N ILE A 11 16.74 13.29 9.47
CA ILE A 11 15.26 13.23 9.47
C ILE A 11 14.64 13.54 10.86
N VAL A 12 15.43 13.70 11.92
CA VAL A 12 14.92 14.02 13.28
C VAL A 12 14.92 15.53 13.60
N VAL A 13 14.74 16.41 12.60
CA VAL A 13 14.55 17.87 12.83
C VAL A 13 13.18 18.35 12.33
N PHE A 14 12.13 17.56 12.56
CA PHE A 14 10.74 18.04 12.40
C PHE A 14 9.81 17.56 13.52
N THR A 15 10.33 17.49 14.76
CA THR A 15 9.48 17.55 15.94
C THR A 15 9.80 18.83 16.68
N LEU A 16 9.02 19.88 16.40
CA LEU A 16 8.72 21.06 17.23
C LEU A 16 8.35 22.20 16.28
N LEU A 17 7.09 22.21 15.83
CA LEU A 17 6.25 23.38 15.54
C LEU A 17 4.97 22.84 14.92
N GLY A 18 3.82 23.22 15.48
CA GLY A 18 2.51 22.76 15.02
C GLY A 18 2.19 23.23 13.61
N THR A 19 2.59 22.46 12.60
CA THR A 19 2.10 22.61 11.23
C THR A 19 1.36 21.33 10.84
N ASN A 20 0.13 21.50 10.39
CA ASN A 20 -0.59 20.50 9.59
C ASN A 20 0.08 20.42 8.20
N GLU A 21 1.35 20.04 8.15
CA GLU A 21 2.08 19.88 6.91
C GLU A 21 2.03 18.42 6.47
N ILE A 22 1.16 18.21 5.49
CA ILE A 22 1.12 17.06 4.60
C ILE A 22 2.55 16.84 4.09
N VAL A 23 3.23 15.81 4.60
CA VAL A 23 4.61 15.47 4.22
C VAL A 23 4.72 15.44 2.70
N ALA A 24 5.52 16.36 2.19
CA ALA A 24 5.79 16.55 0.78
C ALA A 24 6.44 15.29 0.20
N PHE A 25 6.16 15.03 -1.07
CA PHE A 25 6.76 13.94 -1.85
C PHE A 25 8.30 14.00 -1.81
N ASP A 26 8.93 13.08 -1.09
CA ASP A 26 10.40 12.95 -1.06
C ASP A 26 10.86 12.10 -2.24
N LYS A 27 11.53 12.76 -3.21
CA LYS A 27 12.11 12.08 -4.38
C LYS A 27 13.20 11.08 -3.98
N GLY A 28 13.95 11.34 -2.91
CA GLY A 28 15.00 10.45 -2.43
C GLY A 28 14.45 9.11 -1.97
N HIS A 29 13.37 9.13 -1.17
CA HIS A 29 12.68 7.91 -0.75
C HIS A 29 12.15 7.10 -1.94
N LEU A 30 11.61 7.76 -2.97
CA LEU A 30 11.12 7.05 -4.15
C LEU A 30 12.23 6.32 -4.91
N GLU A 31 13.39 6.95 -5.09
CA GLU A 31 14.49 6.34 -5.84
C GLU A 31 15.14 5.18 -5.05
N ILE A 32 15.28 5.32 -3.73
CA ILE A 32 15.70 4.21 -2.85
C ILE A 32 14.68 3.07 -2.93
N PHE A 33 13.39 3.37 -2.79
CA PHE A 33 12.34 2.36 -2.85
C PHE A 33 12.33 1.60 -4.19
N LYS A 34 12.45 2.30 -5.32
CA LYS A 34 12.48 1.64 -6.63
C LYS A 34 13.66 0.70 -6.79
N LYS A 35 14.78 1.00 -6.14
CA LYS A 35 16.00 0.18 -6.20
C LYS A 35 15.93 -1.01 -5.25
N ASP A 36 15.59 -0.74 -3.99
CA ASP A 36 15.76 -1.71 -2.90
C ASP A 36 14.45 -2.39 -2.50
N LYS A 37 13.30 -1.93 -3.03
CA LYS A 37 11.93 -2.38 -2.71
C LYS A 37 11.58 -2.32 -1.22
N ILE A 38 12.34 -1.55 -0.43
CA ILE A 38 12.15 -1.37 1.02
C ILE A 38 12.01 0.12 1.30
N CYS A 39 10.94 0.50 1.99
CA CYS A 39 10.73 1.86 2.48
C CYS A 39 9.69 1.88 3.61
N GLU A 40 10.02 1.32 4.77
CA GLU A 40 9.14 1.34 5.94
C GLU A 40 8.95 2.77 6.45
N GLU A 41 7.72 3.13 6.80
CA GLU A 41 7.35 4.42 7.41
C GLU A 41 7.73 5.66 6.58
N CYS A 42 8.07 5.47 5.30
CA CYS A 42 8.43 6.53 4.37
C CYS A 42 7.23 7.38 3.89
N GLY A 43 7.52 8.62 3.51
CA GLY A 43 6.61 9.48 2.74
C GLY A 43 6.68 9.23 1.23
N LEU A 44 5.67 8.56 0.66
CA LEU A 44 5.51 8.26 -0.77
C LEU A 44 4.19 8.80 -1.34
N THR A 45 3.66 9.86 -0.74
CA THR A 45 2.45 10.56 -1.19
C THR A 45 2.53 10.89 -2.68
N LYS A 46 1.52 10.50 -3.46
CA LYS A 46 1.44 10.69 -4.93
C LYS A 46 2.56 10.00 -5.73
N ALA A 47 3.26 9.02 -5.16
CA ALA A 47 4.30 8.29 -5.87
C ALA A 47 3.79 7.68 -7.19
N LYS A 48 4.60 7.81 -8.24
CA LYS A 48 4.32 7.26 -9.57
C LYS A 48 4.96 5.87 -9.68
N LEU A 49 4.17 4.84 -9.41
CA LEU A 49 4.61 3.45 -9.29
C LEU A 49 3.84 2.53 -10.25
N SER A 50 3.26 3.06 -11.32
CA SER A 50 2.44 2.30 -12.28
C SER A 50 3.28 1.40 -13.18
N LYS A 51 2.80 0.18 -13.44
CA LYS A 51 3.46 -0.85 -14.26
C LYS A 51 4.85 -1.24 -13.74
N MET A 52 5.04 -1.18 -12.42
CA MET A 52 6.30 -1.56 -11.78
C MET A 52 6.22 -3.00 -11.25
N GLU A 53 7.37 -3.66 -11.21
CA GLU A 53 7.57 -4.96 -10.58
C GLU A 53 8.02 -4.75 -9.12
N LEU A 54 7.09 -4.84 -8.17
CA LEU A 54 7.26 -4.53 -6.75
C LEU A 54 6.96 -5.76 -5.86
N GLN A 55 7.12 -6.96 -6.40
CA GLN A 55 6.89 -8.21 -5.68
C GLN A 55 7.76 -8.26 -4.43
N GLY A 56 7.16 -8.69 -3.31
CA GLY A 56 7.83 -8.81 -2.02
C GLY A 56 8.29 -7.48 -1.39
N SER A 57 7.88 -6.32 -1.94
CA SER A 57 8.31 -5.03 -1.40
C SER A 57 7.85 -4.83 0.04
N ASN A 58 8.67 -4.17 0.86
CA ASN A 58 8.31 -3.80 2.23
C ASN A 58 8.03 -2.30 2.34
N LEU A 59 6.75 -1.97 2.49
CA LEU A 59 6.20 -0.61 2.59
C LEU A 59 5.39 -0.47 3.88
N ARG A 60 5.72 -1.24 4.93
CA ARG A 60 4.98 -1.18 6.21
C ARG A 60 4.91 0.25 6.74
N GLY A 61 3.72 0.71 7.12
CA GLY A 61 3.53 2.02 7.74
C GLY A 61 3.78 3.23 6.81
N SER A 62 4.12 3.03 5.54
CA SER A 62 4.41 4.14 4.62
C SER A 62 3.15 4.97 4.32
N ASN A 63 3.34 6.26 4.08
CA ASN A 63 2.30 7.12 3.55
C ASN A 63 2.29 7.07 2.02
N LEU A 64 1.32 6.37 1.45
CA LEU A 64 1.08 6.17 0.02
C LEU A 64 -0.18 6.90 -0.46
N PHE A 65 -0.59 7.95 0.25
CA PHE A 65 -1.79 8.71 -0.07
C PHE A 65 -1.73 9.21 -1.53
N ARG A 66 -2.77 8.91 -2.32
CA ARG A 66 -2.85 9.22 -3.77
C ARG A 66 -1.73 8.61 -4.64
N ALA A 67 -0.98 7.62 -4.16
CA ALA A 67 -0.01 6.91 -4.99
C ALA A 67 -0.68 6.19 -6.16
N ASN A 68 0.07 5.97 -7.24
CA ASN A 68 -0.42 5.32 -8.45
C ASN A 68 0.32 4.01 -8.71
N PHE A 69 -0.36 2.89 -8.48
CA PHE A 69 0.09 1.52 -8.69
C PHE A 69 -0.58 0.84 -9.91
N TYR A 70 -1.20 1.62 -10.81
CA TYR A 70 -1.92 1.07 -11.96
C TYR A 70 -1.11 0.01 -12.70
N LYS A 71 -1.68 -1.20 -12.85
CA LYS A 71 -1.05 -2.35 -13.53
C LYS A 71 0.31 -2.79 -12.96
N SER A 72 0.62 -2.47 -11.72
CA SER A 72 1.84 -2.94 -11.05
C SER A 72 1.64 -4.32 -10.45
N ASP A 73 2.76 -4.97 -10.13
CA ASP A 73 2.75 -6.25 -9.42
C ASP A 73 3.34 -6.07 -8.03
N LEU A 74 2.50 -6.27 -7.01
CA LEU A 74 2.80 -6.19 -5.58
C LEU A 74 2.60 -7.56 -4.92
N THR A 75 2.72 -8.66 -5.67
CA THR A 75 2.57 -10.02 -5.14
C THR A 75 3.44 -10.22 -3.90
N GLY A 76 2.82 -10.65 -2.80
CA GLY A 76 3.49 -10.90 -1.52
C GLY A 76 4.09 -9.67 -0.84
N ALA A 77 3.79 -8.45 -1.28
CA ALA A 77 4.29 -7.23 -0.64
C ALA A 77 3.72 -7.04 0.77
N ASN A 78 4.47 -6.35 1.63
CA ASN A 78 4.00 -5.90 2.93
C ASN A 78 3.54 -4.44 2.85
N LEU A 79 2.23 -4.23 2.90
CA LEU A 79 1.55 -2.93 2.94
C LEU A 79 0.77 -2.73 4.25
N SER A 80 1.08 -3.49 5.31
CA SER A 80 0.38 -3.34 6.58
C SER A 80 0.55 -1.94 7.16
N GLU A 81 -0.51 -1.42 7.77
CA GLU A 81 -0.55 -0.11 8.43
C GLU A 81 -0.23 1.08 7.48
N THR A 82 -0.30 0.88 6.17
CA THR A 82 -0.08 1.96 5.19
C THR A 82 -1.28 2.90 5.08
N ASN A 83 -1.02 4.15 4.72
CA ASN A 83 -2.04 5.05 4.20
C ASN A 83 -2.09 4.95 2.67
N LEU A 84 -3.05 4.20 2.12
CA LEU A 84 -3.32 4.07 0.69
C LEU A 84 -4.54 4.90 0.25
N GLY A 85 -4.97 5.85 1.07
CA GLY A 85 -6.16 6.66 0.81
C GLY A 85 -6.11 7.32 -0.56
N ARG A 86 -7.20 7.20 -1.32
CA ARG A 86 -7.34 7.74 -2.70
C ARG A 86 -6.27 7.26 -3.68
N SER A 87 -5.57 6.17 -3.41
CA SER A 87 -4.59 5.60 -4.35
C SER A 87 -5.28 4.99 -5.57
N ASN A 88 -4.55 4.91 -6.68
CA ASN A 88 -4.98 4.21 -7.89
C ASN A 88 -4.29 2.84 -7.95
N MET A 89 -5.02 1.77 -7.65
CA MET A 89 -4.56 0.38 -7.66
C MET A 89 -5.34 -0.47 -8.67
N LYS A 90 -5.87 0.17 -9.72
CA LYS A 90 -6.61 -0.54 -10.76
C LYS A 90 -5.71 -1.54 -11.48
N ARG A 91 -6.22 -2.75 -11.69
CA ARG A 91 -5.51 -3.84 -12.39
C ARG A 91 -4.15 -4.20 -11.76
N THR A 92 -3.94 -3.87 -10.50
CA THR A 92 -2.73 -4.22 -9.77
C THR A 92 -2.82 -5.68 -9.31
N ASN A 93 -1.73 -6.44 -9.45
CA ASN A 93 -1.63 -7.76 -8.83
C ASN A 93 -1.23 -7.59 -7.36
N LEU A 94 -2.11 -7.98 -6.45
CA LEU A 94 -1.98 -7.90 -5.00
C LEU A 94 -2.14 -9.30 -4.37
N GLN A 95 -1.85 -10.37 -5.12
CA GLN A 95 -1.94 -11.72 -4.61
C GLN A 95 -1.01 -11.91 -3.39
N GLY A 96 -1.54 -12.48 -2.30
CA GLY A 96 -0.80 -12.72 -1.07
C GLY A 96 -0.31 -11.47 -0.34
N VAL A 97 -0.79 -10.28 -0.71
CA VAL A 97 -0.35 -9.02 -0.09
C VAL A 97 -0.81 -8.94 1.37
N ASN A 98 0.03 -8.38 2.24
CA ASN A 98 -0.39 -8.03 3.59
C ASN A 98 -0.90 -6.58 3.63
N LEU A 99 -2.20 -6.37 3.78
CA LEU A 99 -2.88 -5.08 3.92
C LEU A 99 -3.49 -4.92 5.33
N LYS A 100 -3.03 -5.69 6.32
CA LYS A 100 -3.55 -5.63 7.69
C LYS A 100 -3.48 -4.19 8.22
N GLY A 101 -4.62 -3.66 8.67
CA GLY A 101 -4.74 -2.30 9.21
C GLY A 101 -4.46 -1.16 8.23
N ALA A 102 -4.36 -1.44 6.92
CA ALA A 102 -4.15 -0.39 5.92
C ALA A 102 -5.39 0.49 5.74
N ASP A 103 -5.19 1.79 5.52
CA ASP A 103 -6.25 2.71 5.12
C ASP A 103 -6.37 2.75 3.58
N LEU A 104 -7.41 2.13 3.04
CA LEU A 104 -7.73 2.13 1.61
C LEU A 104 -8.89 3.09 1.30
N THR A 105 -9.26 4.00 2.21
CA THR A 105 -10.40 4.90 2.03
C THR A 105 -10.34 5.62 0.69
N ARG A 106 -11.40 5.48 -0.11
CA ARG A 106 -11.52 6.03 -1.48
C ARG A 106 -10.48 5.54 -2.49
N ALA A 107 -9.74 4.46 -2.21
CA ALA A 107 -8.84 3.85 -3.17
C ALA A 107 -9.62 3.22 -4.34
N ASP A 108 -8.95 3.13 -5.50
CA ASP A 108 -9.51 2.52 -6.70
C ASP A 108 -8.84 1.16 -6.96
N LEU A 109 -9.49 0.08 -6.52
CA LEU A 109 -9.03 -1.31 -6.66
C LEU A 109 -9.72 -2.05 -7.82
N ARG A 110 -10.41 -1.34 -8.72
CA ARG A 110 -11.16 -1.99 -9.81
C ARG A 110 -10.26 -2.91 -10.62
N GLU A 111 -10.75 -4.12 -10.86
CA GLU A 111 -10.06 -5.17 -11.62
C GLU A 111 -8.70 -5.60 -11.01
N ALA A 112 -8.41 -5.27 -9.74
CA ALA A 112 -7.23 -5.77 -9.03
C ALA A 112 -7.40 -7.25 -8.62
N VAL A 113 -6.28 -7.93 -8.39
CA VAL A 113 -6.26 -9.32 -7.92
C VAL A 113 -5.78 -9.37 -6.48
N LEU A 114 -6.65 -9.72 -5.54
CA LEU A 114 -6.38 -9.79 -4.10
C LEU A 114 -6.46 -11.23 -3.57
N PHE A 115 -6.18 -12.22 -4.41
CA PHE A 115 -6.21 -13.61 -3.97
C PHE A 115 -5.28 -13.83 -2.77
N GLU A 116 -5.79 -14.50 -1.73
CA GLU A 116 -5.02 -14.82 -0.50
C GLU A 116 -4.43 -13.59 0.22
N ALA A 117 -4.91 -12.39 -0.08
CA ALA A 117 -4.49 -11.17 0.61
C ALA A 117 -5.04 -11.12 2.04
N ASN A 118 -4.31 -10.45 2.94
CA ASN A 118 -4.80 -10.18 4.29
C ASN A 118 -5.29 -8.74 4.43
N LEU A 119 -6.61 -8.53 4.51
CA LEU A 119 -7.24 -7.22 4.74
C LEU A 119 -7.76 -7.04 6.17
N THR A 120 -7.35 -7.87 7.13
CA THR A 120 -7.84 -7.79 8.51
C THR A 120 -7.70 -6.37 9.07
N GLY A 121 -8.80 -5.77 9.51
CA GLY A 121 -8.82 -4.41 10.05
C GLY A 121 -8.55 -3.28 9.05
N ALA A 122 -8.46 -3.56 7.74
CA ALA A 122 -8.30 -2.52 6.73
C ALA A 122 -9.56 -1.66 6.62
N LEU A 123 -9.38 -0.35 6.38
CA LEU A 123 -10.47 0.59 6.18
C LEU A 123 -10.83 0.68 4.70
N LEU A 124 -12.07 0.33 4.35
CA LEU A 124 -12.54 0.24 2.96
C LEU A 124 -13.63 1.27 2.60
N GLU A 125 -13.82 2.33 3.41
CA GLU A 125 -14.83 3.36 3.14
C GLU A 125 -14.67 3.95 1.73
N ASP A 126 -15.75 4.00 0.96
CA ASP A 126 -15.77 4.46 -0.45
C ASP A 126 -14.75 3.76 -1.39
N THR A 127 -14.21 2.60 -1.02
CA THR A 127 -13.24 1.88 -1.86
C THR A 127 -13.92 1.26 -3.06
N LYS A 128 -13.37 1.46 -4.26
CA LYS A 128 -13.94 0.91 -5.49
C LYS A 128 -13.42 -0.49 -5.73
N LEU A 129 -14.29 -1.47 -5.53
CA LEU A 129 -13.95 -2.90 -5.66
C LEU A 129 -14.52 -3.57 -6.92
N ILE A 130 -15.17 -2.82 -7.84
CA ILE A 130 -15.80 -3.44 -9.02
C ILE A 130 -14.78 -4.28 -9.81
N GLY A 131 -15.07 -5.58 -9.96
CA GLY A 131 -14.18 -6.52 -10.66
C GLY A 131 -12.93 -6.96 -9.87
N THR A 132 -12.78 -6.58 -8.60
CA THR A 132 -11.66 -7.02 -7.76
C THR A 132 -11.80 -8.49 -7.37
N ALA A 133 -10.82 -9.32 -7.70
CA ALA A 133 -10.87 -10.75 -7.41
C ALA A 133 -10.40 -11.04 -5.97
N LEU A 134 -11.24 -11.65 -5.14
CA LEU A 134 -11.05 -11.71 -3.67
C LEU A 134 -10.96 -13.14 -3.11
N LYS A 135 -11.02 -14.18 -3.94
CA LYS A 135 -10.95 -15.58 -3.49
C LYS A 135 -9.77 -15.80 -2.52
N GLY A 136 -10.06 -16.40 -1.36
CA GLY A 136 -9.05 -16.73 -0.35
C GLY A 136 -8.54 -15.55 0.46
N ALA A 137 -8.92 -14.31 0.13
CA ALA A 137 -8.54 -13.16 0.94
C ALA A 137 -9.14 -13.26 2.34
N VAL A 138 -8.36 -12.94 3.37
CA VAL A 138 -8.87 -12.70 4.72
C VAL A 138 -9.47 -11.30 4.75
N TRP A 139 -10.78 -11.20 4.90
CA TRP A 139 -11.52 -9.95 4.82
C TRP A 139 -11.30 -9.07 6.06
N THR A 140 -11.89 -7.87 6.05
CA THR A 140 -11.71 -6.87 7.11
C THR A 140 -12.13 -7.35 8.49
N ASN A 141 -13.10 -8.25 8.56
CA ASN A 141 -13.58 -8.87 9.79
C ASN A 141 -12.90 -10.21 10.14
N GLY A 142 -11.86 -10.61 9.40
CA GLY A 142 -11.11 -11.85 9.62
C GLY A 142 -11.69 -13.10 8.96
N GLN A 143 -12.84 -13.01 8.28
CA GLN A 143 -13.41 -14.15 7.55
C GLN A 143 -12.79 -14.31 6.17
N ILE A 144 -12.68 -15.54 5.68
CA ILE A 144 -12.09 -15.83 4.36
C ILE A 144 -13.15 -15.71 3.28
N CYS A 145 -12.83 -14.99 2.19
CA CYS A 145 -13.70 -14.88 1.03
C CYS A 145 -13.69 -16.18 0.19
N LYS A 146 -14.87 -16.70 -0.11
CA LYS A 146 -15.08 -17.93 -0.89
C LYS A 146 -14.81 -17.73 -2.39
N GLU A 147 -14.79 -18.84 -3.12
CA GLU A 147 -14.78 -18.88 -4.58
C GLU A 147 -15.85 -17.94 -5.18
N GLY A 148 -15.53 -17.28 -6.30
CA GLY A 148 -16.45 -16.35 -6.96
C GLY A 148 -16.59 -14.97 -6.30
N SER A 149 -15.87 -14.70 -5.20
CA SER A 149 -15.83 -13.35 -4.60
C SER A 149 -15.21 -12.34 -5.58
N LEU A 150 -16.08 -11.55 -6.22
CA LEU A 150 -15.72 -10.54 -7.22
C LEU A 150 -16.34 -9.19 -6.84
N GLY A 151 -15.50 -8.27 -6.39
CA GLY A 151 -15.87 -6.95 -5.89
C GLY A 151 -16.69 -6.90 -4.60
N LYS A 152 -17.09 -8.07 -4.10
CA LYS A 152 -17.68 -8.28 -2.78
C LYS A 152 -17.17 -9.61 -2.24
N CYS A 153 -16.79 -9.61 -0.96
CA CYS A 153 -16.45 -10.84 -0.26
C CYS A 153 -17.70 -11.66 0.02
N ILE A 154 -17.71 -12.91 -0.44
CA ILE A 154 -18.73 -13.91 -0.11
C ILE A 154 -18.16 -14.75 1.04
N GLN A 155 -18.84 -14.75 2.19
CA GLN A 155 -18.40 -15.44 3.41
C GLN A 155 -19.07 -16.81 3.56
#